data_AF-A0AAX2GVU1-F1
#
_entry.id   AF-A0AAX2GVU1-F1
#
_cell.length_a   1.000
_cell.length_b   1.000
_cell.length_c   1.000
_cell.angle_alpha   90.00
_cell.angle_beta   90.00
_cell.angle_gamma   90.00
#
_symmetry.space_group_name_H-M   'P 1'
#
loop_
_entity.id
_entity.type
_entity.pdbx_description
1 polymer ?
#
loop_
_entity_poly.entity_id
_entity_poly.type
_entity_poly.pdbx_seq_one_letter_code
_entity_poly.pdbx_strand_id
1 'polypeptide(L)'
;MKNLSRLALVQALLSTISGVLISKMSLIGRVGVSLAYREYTIFKTWWKTALLLFAIQVVLIVILQVVRSKTGAALGRLVALLLLVVGFIGAYLTYDDFTNTSHKVMKASFHFGFYLFWAAWAITCLYFLFFHRKGESNSQHLAAPSETSTNEPPLITSE
;
A
#
# COMPACT_ATOMS: atom_id res chain seq x y z
N MET A 1 -14.17 -4.55 3.79
CA MET A 1 -12.99 -3.83 4.33
C MET A 1 -11.91 -4.73 4.93
N LYS A 2 -12.16 -6.02 5.22
CA LYS A 2 -11.19 -6.94 5.85
C LYS A 2 -9.86 -7.08 5.08
N ASN A 3 -9.90 -6.97 3.75
CA ASN A 3 -8.72 -7.00 2.88
C ASN A 3 -7.85 -5.74 2.99
N LEU A 4 -8.46 -4.55 3.07
CA LEU A 4 -7.74 -3.29 3.31
C LEU A 4 -7.09 -3.22 4.69
N SER A 5 -7.79 -3.70 5.72
CA SER A 5 -7.24 -3.74 7.09
C SER A 5 -6.00 -4.64 7.17
N ARG A 6 -6.01 -5.80 6.49
CA ARG A 6 -4.82 -6.66 6.38
C ARG A 6 -3.65 -5.97 5.66
N LEU A 7 -3.92 -5.26 4.56
CA LEU A 7 -2.89 -4.49 3.88
C LEU A 7 -2.31 -3.40 4.80
N ALA A 8 -3.17 -2.65 5.49
CA ALA A 8 -2.73 -1.62 6.43
C ALA A 8 -1.87 -2.19 7.57
N LEU A 9 -2.21 -3.37 8.09
CA LEU A 9 -1.41 -4.06 9.10
C LEU A 9 -0.02 -4.46 8.56
N VAL A 10 0.05 -5.00 7.34
CA VAL A 10 1.32 -5.30 6.67
C VAL A 10 2.14 -4.02 6.50
N GLN A 11 1.52 -2.92 6.09
CA GLN A 11 2.20 -1.63 5.94
C GLN A 11 2.69 -1.07 7.28
N ALA A 12 1.93 -1.25 8.37
CA ALA A 12 2.35 -0.86 9.71
C ALA A 12 3.60 -1.64 10.15
N LEU A 13 3.61 -2.96 9.90
CA LEU A 13 4.75 -3.82 10.21
C LEU A 13 5.99 -3.43 9.38
N LEU A 14 5.85 -3.28 8.07
CA LEU A 14 6.96 -2.90 7.18
C LEU A 14 7.51 -1.51 7.51
N SER A 15 6.64 -0.55 7.83
CA SER A 15 7.06 0.80 8.26
C SER A 15 7.77 0.78 9.60
N THR A 16 7.35 -0.09 10.52
CA THR A 16 8.03 -0.28 11.81
C THR A 16 9.41 -0.87 11.61
N ILE A 17 9.53 -1.94 10.82
CA ILE A 17 10.81 -2.57 10.49
C ILE A 17 11.72 -1.53 9.82
N SER A 18 11.22 -0.81 8.82
CA SER A 18 11.96 0.25 8.13
C SER A 18 12.44 1.34 9.11
N GLY A 19 11.57 1.85 9.99
CA GLY A 19 11.95 2.84 11.00
C GLY A 19 13.01 2.34 12.00
N VAL A 20 12.93 1.08 12.42
CA VAL A 20 13.97 0.46 13.26
C VAL A 20 15.30 0.33 12.50
N LEU A 21 15.25 -0.04 11.22
CA LEU A 21 16.45 -0.17 10.39
C LEU A 21 17.14 1.18 10.14
N ILE A 22 16.37 2.22 9.83
CA ILE A 22 16.85 3.58 9.59
C ILE A 22 17.46 4.20 10.86
N SER A 23 16.82 3.97 12.01
CA SER A 23 17.28 4.52 13.30
C SER A 23 18.49 3.80 13.90
N LYS A 24 18.87 2.63 13.40
CA LYS A 24 20.05 1.85 13.84
C LYS A 24 21.39 2.46 13.38
N MET A 25 21.56 3.78 13.46
CA MET A 25 22.86 4.45 13.27
C MET A 25 23.86 4.05 14.37
N SER A 26 25.15 3.85 14.01
CA SER A 26 26.23 3.66 14.99
C SER A 26 26.34 4.85 15.93
N LEU A 27 26.91 4.63 17.14
CA LEU A 27 27.26 5.70 18.08
C LEU A 27 28.05 6.84 17.39
N ILE A 28 28.97 6.50 16.49
CA ILE A 28 29.75 7.48 15.70
C ILE A 28 28.88 8.32 14.74
N GLY A 29 27.87 7.70 14.09
CA GLY A 29 26.91 8.41 13.23
C GLY A 29 25.92 9.27 14.02
N ARG A 30 25.58 8.86 15.25
CA ARG A 30 24.70 9.62 16.14
C ARG A 30 25.34 10.93 16.60
N VAL A 31 26.65 10.91 16.88
CA VAL A 31 27.46 12.08 17.25
C VAL A 31 27.79 12.94 16.02
N GLY A 32 28.18 12.35 14.89
CA GLY A 32 28.46 13.09 13.65
C GLY A 32 27.24 13.86 13.11
N VAL A 33 26.06 13.23 13.07
CA VAL A 33 24.80 13.91 12.66
C VAL A 33 24.35 14.92 13.72
N SER A 34 24.67 14.73 15.01
CA SER A 34 24.36 15.71 16.07
C SER A 34 25.13 17.02 15.92
N LEU A 35 26.33 16.97 15.32
CA LEU A 35 27.17 18.14 15.10
C LEU A 35 26.95 18.77 13.72
N ALA A 36 26.59 17.96 12.71
CA ALA A 36 26.53 18.42 11.33
C ALA A 36 25.12 18.81 10.83
N TYR A 37 24.04 18.14 11.26
CA TYR A 37 22.71 18.36 10.65
C TYR A 37 21.53 18.18 11.64
N ARG A 38 20.97 19.31 12.10
CA ARG A 38 19.83 19.38 13.04
C ARG A 38 18.51 18.82 12.46
N GLU A 39 18.38 18.87 11.12
CA GLU A 39 17.25 18.42 10.30
C GLU A 39 16.97 16.89 10.41
N TYR A 40 17.99 16.06 10.68
CA TYR A 40 17.85 14.59 10.68
C TYR A 40 17.43 13.99 12.04
N THR A 41 16.97 14.82 12.98
CA THR A 41 16.61 14.37 14.34
C THR A 41 15.43 13.39 14.36
N ILE A 42 14.51 13.47 13.39
CA ILE A 42 13.38 12.54 13.27
C ILE A 42 13.87 11.11 12.98
N PHE A 43 14.87 10.96 12.10
CA PHE A 43 15.47 9.66 11.74
C PHE A 43 16.24 8.99 12.88
N LYS A 44 16.57 9.73 13.95
CA LYS A 44 17.19 9.16 15.17
C LYS A 44 16.18 8.40 16.04
N THR A 45 14.89 8.70 15.92
CA THR A 45 13.85 8.11 16.75
C THR A 45 13.05 7.10 15.92
N TRP A 46 13.26 5.82 16.21
CA TRP A 46 12.66 4.71 15.45
C TRP A 46 11.15 4.82 15.32
N TRP A 47 10.44 5.18 16.40
CA TRP A 47 8.98 5.27 16.40
C TRP A 47 8.46 6.48 15.63
N LYS A 48 9.16 7.63 15.66
CA LYS A 48 8.80 8.81 14.85
C LYS A 48 9.01 8.54 13.36
N THR A 49 10.11 7.87 13.02
CA THR A 49 10.39 7.46 11.64
C THR A 49 9.35 6.44 11.17
N ALA A 50 9.07 5.41 11.97
CA ALA A 50 8.06 4.41 11.65
C ALA A 50 6.67 5.04 11.43
N LEU A 51 6.27 5.97 12.30
CA LEU A 51 5.00 6.68 12.18
C LEU A 51 4.93 7.54 10.91
N LEU A 52 6.01 8.25 10.58
CA LEU A 52 6.11 9.04 9.35
C LEU A 52 5.97 8.16 8.10
N LEU A 53 6.72 7.07 8.02
CA LEU A 53 6.66 6.14 6.89
C LEU A 53 5.27 5.49 6.78
N PHE A 54 4.69 5.10 7.92
CA PHE A 54 3.34 4.54 7.95
C PHE A 54 2.28 5.55 7.49
N ALA A 55 2.39 6.82 7.90
CA ALA A 55 1.49 7.87 7.45
C ALA A 55 1.51 8.02 5.92
N ILE A 56 2.70 7.97 5.30
CA ILE A 56 2.84 7.99 3.83
C ILE A 56 2.15 6.77 3.21
N GLN A 57 2.33 5.58 3.78
CA GLN A 57 1.66 4.35 3.29
C GLN A 57 0.14 4.43 3.41
N VAL A 58 -0.38 5.00 4.50
CA VAL A 58 -1.83 5.22 4.67
C VAL A 58 -2.35 6.19 3.62
N VAL A 59 -1.66 7.30 3.36
CA VAL A 59 -2.03 8.25 2.31
C VAL A 59 -2.08 7.56 0.95
N LEU A 60 -1.08 6.73 0.61
CA LEU A 60 -1.06 5.96 -0.63
C LEU A 60 -2.28 5.03 -0.75
N ILE A 61 -2.60 4.27 0.32
CA ILE A 61 -3.78 3.38 0.36
C ILE A 61 -5.07 4.18 0.17
N VAL A 62 -5.21 5.33 0.85
CA VAL A 62 -6.39 6.18 0.78
C VAL A 62 -6.58 6.73 -0.63
N ILE A 63 -5.52 7.26 -1.26
CA ILE A 63 -5.58 7.77 -2.64
C ILE A 63 -6.08 6.67 -3.59
N LEU A 64 -5.47 5.49 -3.55
CA LEU A 64 -5.84 4.37 -4.42
C LEU A 64 -7.27 3.89 -4.16
N GLN A 65 -7.69 3.84 -2.89
CA GLN A 65 -9.04 3.46 -2.51
C GLN A 65 -10.09 4.48 -2.97
N VAL A 66 -9.82 5.77 -2.80
CA VAL A 66 -10.73 6.86 -3.19
C VAL A 66 -10.86 6.92 -4.71
N VAL A 67 -9.75 6.92 -5.44
CA VAL A 67 -9.77 6.90 -6.91
C VAL A 67 -10.59 5.72 -7.41
N ARG A 68 -10.30 4.52 -6.93
CA ARG A 68 -11.01 3.31 -7.37
C ARG A 68 -12.50 3.35 -7.04
N SER A 69 -12.86 3.83 -5.85
CA SER A 69 -14.27 3.90 -5.43
C SER A 69 -15.07 4.96 -6.21
N LYS A 70 -14.44 6.07 -6.58
CA LYS A 70 -15.07 7.18 -7.33
C LYS A 70 -15.11 6.95 -8.84
N THR A 71 -14.12 6.26 -9.41
CA THR A 71 -13.90 6.23 -10.88
C THR A 71 -13.94 4.82 -11.49
N GLY A 72 -13.94 3.78 -10.66
CA GLY A 72 -14.01 2.39 -11.11
C GLY A 72 -12.67 1.68 -11.22
N ALA A 73 -12.71 0.41 -11.62
CA ALA A 73 -11.57 -0.51 -11.55
C ALA A 73 -10.50 -0.26 -12.63
N ALA A 74 -10.88 0.26 -13.81
CA ALA A 74 -9.94 0.55 -14.88
C ALA A 74 -9.01 1.72 -14.51
N LEU A 75 -9.60 2.88 -14.17
CA LEU A 75 -8.81 4.05 -13.79
C LEU A 75 -8.06 3.83 -12.47
N GLY A 76 -8.65 3.12 -11.50
CA GLY A 76 -7.94 2.71 -10.28
C GLY A 76 -6.69 1.87 -10.54
N ARG A 77 -6.73 0.95 -11.54
CA ARG A 77 -5.55 0.18 -11.95
C ARG A 77 -4.52 1.05 -12.68
N LEU A 78 -4.96 1.97 -13.54
CA LEU A 78 -4.05 2.90 -14.21
C LEU A 78 -3.31 3.77 -13.18
N VAL A 79 -4.02 4.34 -12.20
CA VAL A 79 -3.38 5.13 -11.13
C VAL A 79 -2.44 4.28 -10.27
N ALA A 80 -2.80 3.03 -9.96
CA ALA A 80 -1.90 2.11 -9.27
C ALA A 80 -0.62 1.81 -10.07
N LEU A 81 -0.73 1.66 -11.40
CA LEU A 81 0.42 1.48 -12.28
C LEU A 81 1.31 2.72 -12.31
N LEU A 82 0.73 3.92 -12.43
CA LEU A 82 1.48 5.17 -12.41
C LEU A 82 2.21 5.37 -11.07
N LEU A 83 1.53 5.10 -9.95
CA LEU A 83 2.14 5.20 -8.62
C LEU A 83 3.19 4.11 -8.37
N LEU A 84 3.07 2.94 -9.01
CA LEU A 84 4.13 1.93 -9.00
C LEU A 84 5.38 2.43 -9.73
N VAL A 85 5.22 3.07 -10.90
CA VAL A 85 6.32 3.71 -11.63
C VAL A 85 6.96 4.82 -10.79
N VAL A 86 6.17 5.66 -10.13
CA VAL A 86 6.69 6.66 -9.16
C VAL A 86 7.48 5.99 -8.04
N GLY A 87 7.01 4.85 -7.53
CA GLY A 87 7.73 4.06 -6.54
C GLY A 87 9.11 3.59 -7.02
N PHE A 88 9.20 3.12 -8.26
CA PHE A 88 10.49 2.73 -8.86
C PHE A 88 11.41 3.92 -9.10
N ILE A 89 10.88 5.04 -9.59
CA ILE A 89 11.66 6.28 -9.75
C ILE A 89 12.20 6.73 -8.39
N GLY A 90 11.37 6.74 -7.35
CA GLY A 90 11.81 7.10 -6.01
C GLY A 90 12.86 6.15 -5.42
N ALA A 91 12.73 4.85 -5.67
CA ALA A 91 13.74 3.86 -5.28
C ALA A 91 15.07 4.08 -6.02
N TYR A 92 15.03 4.44 -7.30
CA TYR A 92 16.21 4.79 -8.08
C TYR A 92 16.89 6.07 -7.57
N LEU A 93 16.12 7.13 -7.31
CA LEU A 93 16.67 8.37 -6.73
C LEU A 93 17.28 8.13 -5.33
N THR A 94 16.71 7.20 -4.56
CA THR A 94 17.29 6.76 -3.28
C THR A 94 18.61 6.02 -3.49
N TYR A 95 18.69 5.17 -4.51
CA TYR A 95 19.94 4.50 -4.88
C TYR A 95 21.02 5.50 -5.33
N ASP A 96 20.65 6.50 -6.14
CA ASP A 96 21.54 7.56 -6.57
C ASP A 96 22.09 8.34 -5.38
N ASP A 97 21.23 8.76 -4.45
CA ASP A 97 21.63 9.42 -3.21
C ASP A 97 22.58 8.54 -2.37
N PHE A 98 22.28 7.26 -2.22
CA PHE A 98 23.15 6.33 -1.47
C PHE A 98 24.46 5.99 -2.19
N THR A 99 24.60 6.33 -3.46
CA THR A 99 25.80 6.03 -4.25
C THR A 99 26.69 7.25 -4.41
N ASN A 100 26.09 8.42 -4.59
CA ASN A 100 26.78 9.64 -5.02
C ASN A 100 26.92 10.70 -3.92
N THR A 101 26.25 10.55 -2.77
CA THR A 101 26.34 11.51 -1.66
C THR A 101 27.04 10.94 -0.43
N SER A 102 27.13 11.76 0.63
CA SER A 102 27.64 11.33 1.93
C SER A 102 26.84 10.19 2.56
N HIS A 103 25.62 9.91 2.07
CA HIS A 103 24.82 8.78 2.54
C HIS A 103 25.40 7.41 2.15
N LYS A 104 26.38 7.35 1.24
CA LYS A 104 27.12 6.12 0.88
C LYS A 104 27.83 5.46 2.06
N VAL A 105 28.36 6.25 3.00
CA VAL A 105 29.10 5.72 4.16
C VAL A 105 28.19 5.30 5.31
N MET A 106 26.87 5.41 5.14
CA MET A 106 25.92 4.96 6.15
C MET A 106 25.86 3.44 6.21
N LYS A 107 25.42 2.92 7.35
CA LYS A 107 25.30 1.47 7.56
C LYS A 107 24.34 0.87 6.54
N ALA A 108 24.63 -0.36 6.11
CA ALA A 108 23.73 -1.13 5.26
C ALA A 108 22.29 -1.20 5.81
N SER A 109 22.10 -1.27 7.14
CA SER A 109 20.77 -1.24 7.75
C SER A 109 19.97 0.02 7.41
N PHE A 110 20.64 1.17 7.29
CA PHE A 110 20.01 2.41 6.88
C PHE A 110 19.48 2.29 5.45
N HIS A 111 20.33 1.83 4.51
CA HIS A 111 19.94 1.64 3.11
C HIS A 111 18.78 0.64 2.97
N PHE A 112 18.89 -0.52 3.65
CA PHE A 112 17.82 -1.53 3.68
C PHE A 112 16.51 -0.98 4.21
N GLY A 113 16.54 -0.07 5.20
CA GLY A 113 15.35 0.59 5.70
C GLY A 113 14.60 1.36 4.63
N PHE A 114 15.29 2.19 3.84
CA PHE A 114 14.67 2.93 2.74
C PHE A 114 14.20 2.04 1.58
N TYR A 115 14.98 1.02 1.20
CA TYR A 115 14.52 0.06 0.18
C TYR A 115 13.30 -0.73 0.64
N LEU A 116 13.20 -1.06 1.93
CA LEU A 116 12.02 -1.70 2.48
C LEU A 116 10.77 -0.80 2.40
N PHE A 117 10.94 0.52 2.57
CA PHE A 117 9.85 1.48 2.36
C PHE A 117 9.35 1.46 0.90
N TRP A 118 10.24 1.46 -0.09
CA TRP A 118 9.87 1.38 -1.50
C TRP A 118 9.26 0.02 -1.87
N ALA A 119 9.75 -1.07 -1.28
CA ALA A 119 9.12 -2.38 -1.42
C ALA A 119 7.68 -2.38 -0.85
N ALA A 120 7.47 -1.75 0.31
CA ALA A 120 6.16 -1.60 0.92
C ALA A 120 5.19 -0.77 0.04
N TRP A 121 5.70 0.30 -0.58
CA TRP A 121 4.97 1.10 -1.58
C TRP A 121 4.56 0.26 -2.79
N ALA A 122 5.49 -0.53 -3.33
CA ALA A 122 5.23 -1.42 -4.46
C ALA A 122 4.17 -2.48 -4.12
N ILE A 123 4.25 -3.11 -2.94
CA ILE A 123 3.24 -4.07 -2.45
C ILE A 123 1.84 -3.46 -2.44
N THR A 124 1.70 -2.21 -1.97
CA THR A 124 0.42 -1.49 -1.99
C THR A 124 -0.09 -1.32 -3.43
N CYS A 125 0.76 -0.88 -4.35
CA CYS A 125 0.36 -0.68 -5.74
C CYS A 125 -0.04 -2.01 -6.41
N LEU A 126 0.76 -3.07 -6.23
CA LEU A 126 0.48 -4.42 -6.74
C LEU A 126 -0.83 -5.00 -6.18
N TYR A 127 -1.11 -4.73 -4.89
CA TYR A 127 -2.38 -5.11 -4.29
C TYR A 127 -3.58 -4.48 -5.02
N PHE A 128 -3.52 -3.19 -5.34
CA PHE A 128 -4.59 -2.50 -6.09
C PHE A 128 -4.65 -2.86 -7.57
N LEU A 129 -3.54 -3.30 -8.16
CA LEU A 129 -3.48 -3.82 -9.53
C LEU A 129 -4.17 -5.18 -9.67
N PHE A 130 -3.87 -6.13 -8.78
CA PHE A 130 -4.22 -7.55 -8.97
C PHE A 130 -5.26 -8.09 -7.98
N PHE A 131 -5.24 -7.65 -6.73
CA PHE A 131 -5.95 -8.34 -5.63
C PHE A 131 -7.16 -7.57 -5.10
N HIS A 132 -7.25 -6.28 -5.40
CA HIS A 132 -8.41 -5.47 -5.02
C HIS A 132 -9.59 -5.75 -5.96
N ARG A 133 -10.44 -6.72 -5.60
CA ARG A 133 -11.71 -6.99 -6.30
C ARG A 133 -12.81 -6.08 -5.72
N LYS A 134 -13.59 -5.43 -6.60
CA LYS A 134 -14.83 -4.76 -6.17
C LYS A 134 -15.78 -5.89 -5.74
N GLY A 135 -16.44 -5.75 -4.60
CA GLY A 135 -17.39 -6.75 -4.12
C GLY A 135 -18.61 -6.84 -5.05
N GLU A 136 -18.48 -7.58 -6.15
CA GLU A 136 -19.60 -8.02 -6.99
C GLU A 136 -20.23 -9.28 -6.37
N SER A 137 -20.75 -9.13 -5.15
CA SER A 137 -21.52 -10.18 -4.49
C SER A 137 -22.82 -9.57 -3.99
N ASN A 138 -23.66 -9.07 -4.91
CA ASN A 138 -25.11 -9.06 -4.69
C ASN A 138 -26.01 -8.84 -5.94
N SER A 139 -25.48 -8.86 -7.16
CA SER A 139 -26.31 -8.61 -8.36
C SER A 139 -26.57 -9.83 -9.24
N GLN A 140 -25.96 -10.98 -8.94
CA GLN A 140 -26.21 -12.23 -9.68
C GLN A 140 -27.33 -13.10 -9.09
N HIS A 141 -27.95 -12.71 -7.96
CA HIS A 141 -29.15 -13.40 -7.46
C HIS A 141 -30.46 -12.85 -8.07
N LEU A 142 -30.43 -11.69 -8.74
CA LEU A 142 -31.63 -11.05 -9.30
C LEU A 142 -31.83 -11.28 -10.81
N ALA A 143 -31.13 -12.26 -11.40
CA ALA A 143 -31.23 -12.60 -12.81
C ALA A 143 -31.60 -14.07 -13.04
N ALA A 144 -32.38 -14.66 -12.12
CA ALA A 144 -33.14 -15.87 -12.47
C ALA A 144 -34.37 -15.42 -13.30
N PRO A 145 -34.57 -15.94 -14.51
CA PRO A 145 -35.73 -15.59 -15.32
C PRO A 145 -37.02 -15.98 -14.60
N SER A 146 -38.00 -15.08 -14.61
CA SER A 146 -39.37 -15.37 -14.24
C SER A 146 -39.89 -16.54 -15.08
N GLU A 147 -40.06 -17.70 -14.48
CA GLU A 147 -40.93 -18.75 -15.04
C GLU A 147 -42.37 -18.24 -14.99
N THR A 148 -42.82 -17.72 -16.13
CA THR A 148 -44.25 -17.50 -16.40
C THR A 148 -44.90 -18.85 -16.61
N SER A 149 -45.26 -19.52 -15.51
CA SER A 149 -46.19 -20.65 -15.52
C SER A 149 -47.59 -20.11 -15.86
N THR A 150 -47.97 -20.23 -17.12
CA THR A 150 -49.36 -20.00 -17.58
C THR A 150 -50.24 -21.20 -17.23
N ASN A 151 -51.50 -20.89 -16.95
CA ASN A 151 -52.57 -21.69 -16.35
C ASN A 151 -52.94 -23.00 -17.07
N GLU A 152 -53.39 -24.03 -16.33
CA GLU A 152 -54.81 -24.44 -16.28
C GLU A 152 -55.07 -25.53 -15.20
N PRO A 153 -56.19 -25.48 -14.44
CA PRO A 153 -56.61 -26.57 -13.55
C PRO A 153 -57.29 -27.71 -14.35
N PRO A 154 -57.06 -29.00 -14.02
CA PRO A 154 -57.80 -30.08 -14.64
C PRO A 154 -59.26 -30.07 -14.18
N LEU A 155 -60.16 -29.99 -15.15
CA LEU A 155 -61.60 -30.14 -15.03
C LEU A 155 -61.92 -31.53 -14.43
N ILE A 156 -62.50 -31.55 -13.23
CA ILE A 156 -63.05 -32.77 -12.64
C ILE A 156 -64.36 -33.09 -13.37
N THR A 157 -64.38 -34.16 -14.17
CA THR A 157 -65.62 -34.77 -14.64
C THR A 157 -65.97 -35.94 -13.72
N SER A 158 -67.08 -35.81 -13.01
CA SER A 158 -67.75 -36.88 -12.28
C SER A 158 -68.64 -37.68 -13.24
N GLU A 159 -68.33 -38.96 -13.43
CA GLU A 159 -69.28 -40.02 -13.82
C GLU A 159 -68.94 -41.32 -13.08
#